data_AF-A0A1L8DZM8-F1
#
_entry.id   AF-A0A1L8DZM8-F1
#
_cell.length_a   1.000
_cell.length_b   1.000
_cell.length_c   1.000
_cell.angle_alpha   90.00
_cell.angle_beta   90.00
_cell.angle_gamma   90.00
#
_symmetry.space_group_name_H-M   'P 1'
#
loop_
_entity.id
_entity.type
_entity.pdbx_description
1 polymer ?
#
loop_
_entity_poly.entity_id
_entity_poly.type
_entity_poly.pdbx_seq_one_letter_code
_entity_poly.pdbx_strand_id
1 'polypeptide(L)'
;SLQTARILVCCGPGNNGGDGLVCARHLALMGYNPVIYYPKQTATVLYQNLTHQCEKMNIEFVQEAPTKEEIDDKFSIVIDALFGFSFKPPVRESFAAIMQSFMDTRTPIASIDIPSGWHVEDGPTETSSINPQLLISLTAPKMCATHFKGKHHYLGGRFVPPALQEEYQLNLPEYPGTECY
;
A
#
# COMPACT_ATOMS: atom_id res chain seq x y z
N SER A 1 19.57 -9.55 -6.88
CA SER A 1 19.01 -9.96 -5.57
C SER A 1 18.38 -8.73 -4.94
N LEU A 2 17.11 -8.80 -4.52
CA LEU A 2 16.40 -7.66 -3.91
C LEU A 2 16.76 -7.45 -2.42
N GLN A 3 17.61 -8.29 -1.83
CA GLN A 3 18.00 -8.21 -0.42
C GLN A 3 18.75 -6.92 -0.04
N THR A 4 19.23 -6.15 -1.02
CA THR A 4 19.82 -4.81 -0.80
C THR A 4 18.95 -3.68 -1.34
N ALA A 5 17.78 -3.99 -1.89
CA ALA A 5 16.94 -3.03 -2.57
C ALA A 5 16.13 -2.23 -1.54
N ARG A 6 16.24 -0.89 -1.60
CA ARG A 6 15.49 -0.01 -0.72
C ARG A 6 14.03 0.05 -1.18
N ILE A 7 13.12 -0.10 -0.24
CA ILE A 7 11.68 -0.07 -0.48
C ILE A 7 11.09 1.14 0.22
N LEU A 8 10.48 2.05 -0.52
CA LEU A 8 9.76 3.17 0.08
C LEU A 8 8.35 2.70 0.45
N VAL A 9 7.94 2.84 1.70
CA VAL A 9 6.59 2.54 2.17
C VAL A 9 5.91 3.85 2.60
N CYS A 10 4.90 4.28 1.86
CA CYS A 10 4.19 5.53 2.12
C CYS A 10 2.88 5.24 2.86
N CYS A 11 2.84 5.57 4.16
CA CYS A 11 1.71 5.27 5.03
C CYS A 11 0.79 6.48 5.19
N GLY A 12 -0.51 6.26 5.03
CA GLY A 12 -1.54 7.26 5.33
C GLY A 12 -2.03 7.22 6.78
N PRO A 13 -2.97 8.11 7.15
CA PRO A 13 -3.44 8.24 8.53
C PRO A 13 -4.48 7.19 8.94
N GLY A 14 -4.90 6.31 8.03
CA GLY A 14 -5.96 5.33 8.26
C GLY A 14 -5.44 3.90 8.38
N ASN A 15 -6.38 2.95 8.31
CA ASN A 15 -6.08 1.51 8.37
C ASN A 15 -5.06 1.09 7.31
N ASN A 16 -5.17 1.60 6.08
CA ASN A 16 -4.21 1.29 5.00
C ASN A 16 -2.77 1.67 5.38
N GLY A 17 -2.58 2.77 6.12
CA GLY A 17 -1.26 3.14 6.63
C GLY A 17 -0.77 2.21 7.72
N GLY A 18 -1.66 1.68 8.56
CA GLY A 18 -1.35 0.60 9.50
C GLY A 18 -0.90 -0.67 8.78
N ASP A 19 -1.57 -1.04 7.69
CA ASP A 19 -1.18 -2.16 6.83
C ASP A 19 0.22 -1.92 6.22
N GLY A 20 0.51 -0.68 5.81
CA GLY A 20 1.85 -0.25 5.38
C GLY A 20 2.92 -0.44 6.47
N LEU A 21 2.66 -0.05 7.71
CA LEU A 21 3.59 -0.23 8.83
C LEU A 21 3.85 -1.72 9.12
N VAL A 22 2.80 -2.55 9.10
CA VAL A 22 2.94 -4.00 9.24
C VAL A 22 3.76 -4.58 8.08
N CYS A 23 3.44 -4.18 6.84
CA CYS A 23 4.16 -4.58 5.64
C CYS A 23 5.66 -4.24 5.74
N ALA A 24 6.00 -3.00 6.10
CA ALA A 24 7.38 -2.57 6.30
C ALA A 24 8.13 -3.44 7.31
N ARG A 25 7.52 -3.71 8.47
CA ARG A 25 8.11 -4.59 9.49
C ARG A 25 8.36 -6.01 8.96
N HIS A 26 7.41 -6.59 8.22
CA HIS A 26 7.57 -7.93 7.65
C HIS A 26 8.60 -7.97 6.51
N LEU A 27 8.68 -6.92 5.69
CA LEU A 27 9.72 -6.77 4.67
C LEU A 27 11.12 -6.76 5.30
N ALA A 28 11.31 -6.07 6.43
CA ALA A 28 12.58 -6.10 7.16
C ALA A 28 12.94 -7.52 7.65
N LEU A 29 11.96 -8.29 8.17
CA LEU A 29 12.17 -9.69 8.57
C LEU A 29 12.52 -10.61 7.39
N MET A 30 12.04 -10.29 6.19
CA MET A 30 12.36 -11.01 4.96
C MET A 30 13.72 -10.60 4.36
N GLY A 31 14.45 -9.70 5.01
CA GLY A 31 15.79 -9.25 4.59
C GLY A 31 15.78 -8.15 3.53
N TYR A 32 14.68 -7.41 3.37
CA TYR A 32 14.65 -6.18 2.57
C TYR A 32 15.03 -4.95 3.41
N ASN A 33 15.22 -3.81 2.76
CA ASN A 33 15.57 -2.54 3.41
C ASN A 33 14.44 -1.50 3.26
N PRO A 34 13.36 -1.58 4.07
CA PRO A 34 12.26 -0.63 4.00
C PRO A 34 12.63 0.73 4.59
N VAL A 35 12.01 1.78 4.05
CA VAL A 35 12.05 3.16 4.55
C VAL A 35 10.62 3.67 4.55
N ILE A 36 10.18 4.28 5.64
CA ILE A 36 8.79 4.70 5.82
C ILE A 36 8.68 6.21 5.66
N TYR A 37 7.72 6.65 4.84
CA TYR A 37 7.19 8.01 4.87
C TYR A 37 5.81 7.98 5.52
N TYR A 38 5.66 8.61 6.70
CA TYR A 38 4.39 8.65 7.44
C TYR A 38 4.07 10.06 7.94
N PRO A 39 3.63 10.98 7.06
CA PRO A 39 3.56 12.42 7.34
C PRO A 39 2.45 12.79 8.33
N LYS A 40 1.42 11.95 8.44
CA LYS A 40 0.28 12.20 9.33
C LYS A 40 0.05 11.00 10.23
N GLN A 41 0.81 10.94 11.31
CA GLN A 41 0.73 9.85 12.27
C GLN A 41 -0.57 9.87 13.06
N THR A 42 -1.17 8.71 13.23
CA THR A 42 -2.40 8.54 14.00
C THR A 42 -2.06 8.30 15.47
N ALA A 43 -2.63 9.11 16.36
CA ALA A 43 -2.26 9.14 17.77
C ALA A 43 -2.89 8.04 18.63
N THR A 44 -3.54 7.03 18.03
CA THR A 44 -4.09 5.92 18.83
C THR A 44 -3.00 4.92 19.18
N VAL A 45 -3.20 4.20 20.29
CA VAL A 45 -2.25 3.21 20.82
C VAL A 45 -1.86 2.18 19.76
N LEU A 46 -2.80 1.77 18.91
CA LEU A 46 -2.52 0.81 17.84
C LEU A 46 -1.41 1.30 16.91
N TYR A 47 -1.53 2.50 16.36
CA TYR A 47 -0.56 3.04 15.41
C TYR A 47 0.75 3.43 16.09
N GLN A 48 0.71 3.95 17.32
CA GLN A 48 1.91 4.20 18.13
C GLN A 48 2.71 2.90 18.34
N ASN A 49 2.03 1.79 18.64
CA ASN A 49 2.68 0.49 18.80
C ASN A 49 3.25 -0.03 17.47
N LEU A 50 2.55 0.15 16.35
CA LEU A 50 3.06 -0.23 15.03
C LEU A 50 4.30 0.57 14.64
N THR A 51 4.29 1.89 14.83
CA THR A 51 5.45 2.76 14.63
C THR A 51 6.61 2.30 15.51
N HIS A 52 6.36 2.08 16.80
CA HIS A 52 7.39 1.61 17.74
C HIS A 52 8.01 0.27 17.32
N GLN A 53 7.20 -0.67 16.83
CA GLN A 53 7.72 -1.94 16.30
C GLN A 53 8.64 -1.72 15.09
N CYS A 54 8.32 -0.80 14.20
CA CYS A 54 9.17 -0.46 13.04
C CYS A 54 10.48 0.19 13.50
N GLU A 55 10.43 1.11 14.47
CA GLU A 55 11.62 1.72 15.07
C GLU A 55 12.53 0.66 15.73
N LYS A 56 11.96 -0.32 16.44
CA LYS A 56 12.71 -1.43 17.05
C LYS A 56 13.32 -2.41 16.05
N MET A 57 12.87 -2.35 14.80
CA MET A 57 13.46 -3.06 13.67
C MET A 57 14.54 -2.21 12.95
N ASN A 58 14.85 -1.01 13.46
CA ASN A 58 15.76 -0.03 12.84
C ASN A 58 15.32 0.42 11.43
N ILE A 59 14.00 0.47 11.18
CA ILE A 59 13.46 0.97 9.92
C ILE A 59 13.53 2.51 9.92
N GLU A 60 14.10 3.08 8.85
CA GLU A 60 14.23 4.53 8.68
C GLU A 60 12.87 5.20 8.45
N PHE A 61 12.61 6.35 9.09
CA PHE A 61 11.44 7.20 8.83
C PHE A 61 11.87 8.54 8.23
N VAL A 62 11.45 8.81 7.00
CA VAL A 62 11.64 10.11 6.36
C VAL A 62 10.51 11.07 6.72
N GLN A 63 10.85 12.32 6.98
CA GLN A 63 9.90 13.34 7.44
C GLN A 63 9.25 14.10 6.28
N GLU A 64 10.03 14.36 5.23
CA GLU A 64 9.58 15.08 4.04
C GLU A 64 9.10 14.11 2.96
N ALA A 65 8.16 14.57 2.13
CA ALA A 65 7.73 13.82 0.96
C ALA A 65 8.91 13.67 -0.02
N PRO A 66 9.38 12.44 -0.33
CA PRO A 66 10.45 12.27 -1.29
C PRO A 66 10.00 12.73 -2.68
N THR A 67 10.88 13.43 -3.40
CA THR A 67 10.60 13.84 -4.78
C THR A 67 10.65 12.65 -5.74
N LYS A 68 10.13 12.81 -6.96
CA LYS A 68 10.23 11.75 -7.98
C LYS A 68 11.68 11.31 -8.23
N GLU A 69 12.63 12.25 -8.23
CA GLU A 69 14.05 11.96 -8.45
C GLU A 69 14.61 11.11 -7.30
N GLU A 70 14.27 11.46 -6.06
CA GLU A 70 14.68 10.67 -4.91
C GLU A 70 14.07 9.27 -4.92
N ILE A 71 12.81 9.14 -5.33
CA ILE A 71 12.15 7.86 -5.53
C ILE A 71 12.93 7.02 -6.55
N ASP A 72 13.16 7.60 -7.73
CA ASP A 72 13.79 6.95 -8.89
C ASP A 72 15.26 6.57 -8.71
N ASP A 73 15.99 7.30 -7.88
CA ASP A 73 17.42 7.08 -7.65
C ASP A 73 17.69 6.17 -6.46
N LYS A 74 16.85 6.24 -5.41
CA LYS A 74 17.13 5.57 -4.13
C LYS A 74 16.33 4.28 -3.95
N PHE A 75 15.18 4.10 -4.61
CA PHE A 75 14.26 3.01 -4.30
C PHE A 75 14.00 2.12 -5.52
N SER A 76 13.85 0.81 -5.28
CA SER A 76 13.52 -0.14 -6.33
C SER A 76 12.03 -0.32 -6.54
N ILE A 77 11.23 -0.01 -5.52
CA ILE A 77 9.77 -0.14 -5.50
C ILE A 77 9.20 0.80 -4.44
N VAL A 78 8.00 1.30 -4.72
CA VAL A 78 7.17 2.06 -3.78
C VAL A 78 5.99 1.19 -3.35
N ILE A 79 5.73 1.12 -2.06
CA ILE A 79 4.50 0.58 -1.48
C ILE A 79 3.57 1.75 -1.18
N ASP A 80 2.49 1.81 -1.93
CA ASP A 80 1.40 2.76 -1.73
C ASP A 80 0.43 2.20 -0.68
N ALA A 81 0.51 2.78 0.51
CA ALA A 81 -0.32 2.48 1.67
C ALA A 81 -1.00 3.76 2.21
N LEU A 82 -1.26 4.74 1.32
CA LEU A 82 -1.81 6.04 1.73
C LEU A 82 -3.32 5.94 2.00
N PHE A 83 -4.10 5.42 1.04
CA PHE A 83 -5.55 5.44 1.08
C PHE A 83 -6.14 4.09 0.66
N GLY A 84 -6.95 3.48 1.53
CA GLY A 84 -7.69 2.24 1.23
C GLY A 84 -9.15 2.51 0.87
N PHE A 85 -9.98 1.46 0.85
CA PHE A 85 -11.38 1.51 0.40
C PHE A 85 -12.30 2.53 1.10
N SER A 86 -11.97 3.01 2.30
CA SER A 86 -12.79 4.03 2.98
C SER A 86 -12.50 5.46 2.49
N PHE A 87 -11.51 5.64 1.62
CA PHE A 87 -11.16 6.94 1.08
C PHE A 87 -12.21 7.43 0.08
N LYS A 88 -12.45 8.73 0.11
CA LYS A 88 -13.29 9.43 -0.84
C LYS A 88 -12.47 10.58 -1.44
N PRO A 89 -12.29 10.64 -2.78
CA PRO A 89 -11.67 11.77 -3.44
C PRO A 89 -12.34 13.12 -3.07
N PRO A 90 -11.63 14.25 -3.18
CA PRO A 90 -10.24 14.39 -3.67
C PRO A 90 -9.18 14.12 -2.59
N VAL A 91 -7.94 13.89 -3.04
CA VAL A 91 -6.77 13.80 -2.17
C VAL A 91 -6.58 15.13 -1.44
N ARG A 92 -6.25 15.07 -0.14
CA ARG A 92 -5.97 16.28 0.65
C ARG A 92 -4.62 16.87 0.26
N GLU A 93 -4.50 18.20 0.31
CA GLU A 93 -3.29 18.94 -0.02
C GLU A 93 -2.01 18.40 0.65
N SER A 94 -2.12 17.95 1.90
CA SER A 94 -1.00 17.37 2.65
C SER A 94 -0.36 16.13 2.01
N PHE A 95 -1.03 15.50 1.04
CA PHE A 95 -0.52 14.35 0.28
C PHE A 95 -0.29 14.68 -1.20
N ALA A 96 -0.54 15.91 -1.64
CA ALA A 96 -0.42 16.29 -3.04
C ALA A 96 1.01 16.08 -3.58
N ALA A 97 2.03 16.47 -2.80
CA ALA A 97 3.44 16.32 -3.21
C ALA A 97 3.86 14.86 -3.43
N ILE A 98 3.48 13.95 -2.54
CA ILE A 98 3.82 12.53 -2.69
C ILE A 98 3.01 11.88 -3.82
N MET A 99 1.73 12.26 -3.97
CA MET A 99 0.90 11.77 -5.08
C MET A 99 1.42 12.23 -6.43
N GLN A 100 1.90 13.47 -6.54
CA GLN A 100 2.55 13.96 -7.75
C GLN A 100 3.80 13.13 -8.06
N SER A 101 4.63 12.86 -7.05
CA SER A 101 5.82 12.03 -7.22
C SER A 101 5.47 10.59 -7.66
N PHE A 102 4.35 10.03 -7.20
CA PHE A 102 3.85 8.72 -7.65
C PHE A 102 3.37 8.72 -9.11
N MET A 103 2.81 9.82 -9.60
CA MET A 103 2.36 9.90 -10.99
C MET A 103 3.53 10.06 -11.97
N ASP A 104 4.64 10.66 -11.53
CA ASP A 104 5.77 10.99 -12.39
C ASP A 104 6.97 10.02 -12.28
N THR A 105 7.00 9.17 -11.24
CA THR A 105 8.10 8.22 -11.03
C THR A 105 8.10 7.09 -12.06
N ARG A 106 9.30 6.63 -12.43
CA ARG A 106 9.49 5.38 -13.21
C ARG A 106 9.59 4.14 -12.32
N THR A 107 9.72 4.33 -11.00
CA THR A 107 9.83 3.26 -10.03
C THR A 107 8.49 2.54 -9.92
N PRO A 108 8.45 1.19 -9.94
CA PRO A 108 7.20 0.46 -9.84
C PRO A 108 6.49 0.74 -8.52
N ILE A 109 5.17 0.92 -8.59
CA ILE A 109 4.30 1.10 -7.42
C ILE A 109 3.51 -0.19 -7.17
N ALA A 110 3.46 -0.61 -5.91
CA ALA A 110 2.61 -1.66 -5.39
C ALA A 110 1.57 -1.05 -4.44
N SER A 111 0.29 -1.09 -4.80
CA SER A 111 -0.77 -0.52 -3.99
C SER A 111 -1.42 -1.56 -3.08
N ILE A 112 -1.57 -1.21 -1.80
CA ILE A 112 -2.32 -1.99 -0.82
C ILE A 112 -3.79 -1.62 -0.92
N ASP A 113 -4.62 -2.65 -1.10
CA ASP A 113 -6.06 -2.64 -1.20
C ASP A 113 -6.64 -2.00 -2.46
N ILE A 114 -6.37 -0.71 -2.66
CA ILE A 114 -6.80 0.12 -3.78
C ILE A 114 -5.67 1.10 -4.11
N PRO A 115 -5.42 1.45 -5.38
CA PRO A 115 -4.50 2.52 -5.72
C PRO A 115 -4.96 3.85 -5.13
N SER A 116 -4.12 4.48 -4.32
CA SER A 116 -4.44 5.74 -3.66
C SER A 116 -4.88 6.82 -4.65
N GLY A 117 -5.98 7.51 -4.33
CA GLY A 117 -6.59 8.52 -5.19
C GLY A 117 -7.61 7.99 -6.19
N TRP A 118 -7.71 6.67 -6.41
CA TRP A 118 -8.78 6.11 -7.23
C TRP A 118 -10.13 6.15 -6.50
N HIS A 119 -11.22 6.29 -7.25
CA HIS A 119 -12.56 6.01 -6.75
C HIS A 119 -12.69 4.50 -6.53
N VAL A 120 -13.32 4.10 -5.42
CA VAL A 120 -13.40 2.70 -4.98
C VAL A 120 -14.17 1.82 -5.96
N GLU A 121 -15.10 2.42 -6.70
CA GLU A 121 -15.94 1.75 -7.68
C GLU A 121 -15.50 2.04 -9.11
N ASP A 122 -15.40 3.32 -9.46
CA ASP A 122 -15.18 3.76 -10.85
C ASP A 122 -13.69 3.79 -11.27
N GLY A 123 -12.79 3.43 -10.35
CA GLY A 123 -11.35 3.45 -10.60
C GLY A 123 -10.79 4.87 -10.77
N PRO A 124 -9.86 5.10 -11.72
CA PRO A 124 -9.25 6.41 -11.91
C PRO A 124 -10.23 7.39 -12.57
N THR A 125 -10.81 8.30 -11.78
CA THR A 125 -11.78 9.31 -12.26
C THR A 125 -11.14 10.64 -12.67
N GLU A 126 -9.93 10.91 -12.19
CA GLU A 126 -9.17 12.13 -12.50
C GLU A 126 -8.37 11.98 -13.80
N THR A 127 -8.06 13.11 -14.45
CA THR A 127 -7.26 13.13 -15.68
C THR A 127 -5.82 12.62 -15.48
N SER A 128 -5.32 12.71 -14.25
CA SER A 128 -4.04 12.15 -13.82
C SER A 128 -4.26 11.30 -12.57
N SER A 129 -3.80 10.05 -12.63
CA SER A 129 -3.90 9.10 -11.51
C SER A 129 -2.67 8.21 -11.50
N ILE A 130 -2.39 7.61 -10.34
CA ILE A 130 -1.28 6.65 -10.24
C ILE A 130 -1.58 5.39 -11.03
N ASN A 131 -0.53 4.75 -11.56
CA ASN A 131 -0.62 3.53 -12.34
C ASN A 131 0.26 2.43 -11.74
N PRO A 132 -0.23 1.69 -10.71
CA PRO A 132 0.58 0.69 -10.04
C PRO A 132 0.89 -0.49 -10.94
N GLN A 133 2.09 -1.06 -10.79
CA GLN A 133 2.46 -2.32 -11.45
C GLN A 133 1.96 -3.54 -10.67
N LEU A 134 1.65 -3.36 -9.38
CA LEU A 134 1.15 -4.42 -8.51
C LEU A 134 -0.02 -3.90 -7.66
N LEU A 135 -1.08 -4.69 -7.56
CA LEU A 135 -2.21 -4.45 -6.67
C LEU A 135 -2.37 -5.64 -5.71
N ILE A 136 -2.45 -5.39 -4.40
CA ILE A 136 -2.84 -6.39 -3.41
C ILE A 136 -4.24 -6.07 -2.91
N SER A 137 -5.26 -6.76 -3.40
CA SER A 137 -6.60 -6.63 -2.83
C SER A 137 -6.66 -7.35 -1.48
N LEU A 138 -7.18 -6.71 -0.44
CA LEU A 138 -7.38 -7.34 0.87
C LEU A 138 -8.82 -7.85 1.00
N THR A 139 -8.97 -9.07 1.51
CA THR A 139 -10.26 -9.76 1.77
C THR A 139 -10.98 -10.17 0.48
N ALA A 140 -11.30 -9.20 -0.37
CA ALA A 140 -11.88 -9.37 -1.70
C ALA A 140 -11.50 -8.16 -2.57
N PRO A 141 -11.33 -8.31 -3.90
CA PRO A 141 -11.12 -7.19 -4.79
C PRO A 141 -12.29 -6.19 -4.73
N LYS A 142 -11.96 -4.89 -4.75
CA LYS A 142 -12.96 -3.82 -4.90
C LYS A 142 -13.25 -3.60 -6.38
N MET A 143 -14.38 -2.95 -6.67
CA MET A 143 -14.84 -2.73 -8.05
C MET A 143 -13.82 -1.98 -8.92
N CYS A 144 -13.10 -1.00 -8.34
CA CYS A 144 -12.01 -0.31 -9.03
C CYS A 144 -10.89 -1.20 -9.55
N ALA A 145 -10.69 -2.40 -8.97
CA ALA A 145 -9.67 -3.34 -9.42
C ALA A 145 -9.96 -3.86 -10.85
N THR A 146 -11.20 -3.76 -11.34
CA THR A 146 -11.55 -4.05 -12.75
C THR A 146 -10.88 -3.09 -13.74
N HIS A 147 -10.46 -1.90 -13.29
CA HIS A 147 -9.74 -0.91 -14.07
C HIS A 147 -8.21 -1.08 -13.98
N PHE A 148 -7.72 -2.01 -13.15
CA PHE A 148 -6.31 -2.27 -12.97
C PHE A 148 -5.67 -2.86 -14.24
N LYS A 149 -4.57 -2.27 -14.69
CA LYS A 149 -3.82 -2.68 -15.89
C LYS A 149 -2.35 -3.02 -15.60
N GLY A 150 -1.99 -3.11 -14.33
CA GLY A 150 -0.64 -3.48 -13.91
C GLY A 150 -0.34 -4.96 -14.17
N LYS A 151 0.89 -5.37 -13.86
CA LYS A 151 1.40 -6.71 -14.19
C LYS A 151 0.92 -7.78 -13.22
N HIS A 152 0.70 -7.41 -11.96
CA HIS A 152 0.46 -8.37 -10.88
C HIS A 152 -0.73 -7.94 -10.03
N HIS A 153 -1.70 -8.83 -9.86
CA HIS A 153 -2.83 -8.64 -8.95
C HIS A 153 -2.91 -9.84 -8.02
N TYR A 154 -2.69 -9.60 -6.73
CA TYR A 154 -2.75 -10.62 -5.69
C TYR A 154 -3.95 -10.40 -4.78
N LEU A 155 -4.45 -11.47 -4.18
CA LEU A 155 -5.53 -11.44 -3.20
C LEU A 155 -5.00 -11.84 -1.83
N GLY A 156 -4.72 -10.86 -0.98
CA GLY A 156 -4.31 -11.10 0.40
C GLY A 156 -5.48 -11.22 1.38
N GLY A 157 -5.18 -11.58 2.61
CA GLY A 157 -6.16 -11.60 3.70
C GLY A 157 -6.91 -12.91 3.82
N ARG A 158 -6.17 -14.04 3.84
CA ARG A 158 -6.68 -15.39 4.09
C ARG A 158 -7.15 -15.58 5.53
N PHE A 159 -8.23 -14.90 5.89
CA PHE A 159 -8.89 -14.98 7.20
C PHE A 159 -10.42 -14.90 7.09
N VAL A 160 -10.97 -14.90 5.87
CA VAL A 160 -12.42 -14.86 5.64
C VAL A 160 -13.04 -16.20 6.06
N PRO A 161 -13.95 -16.23 7.04
CA PRO A 161 -14.66 -17.45 7.40
C PRO A 161 -15.53 -17.96 6.24
N PRO A 162 -15.64 -19.29 6.04
CA PRO A 162 -16.47 -19.86 4.98
C PRO A 162 -17.92 -19.34 4.97
N ALA A 163 -18.50 -19.12 6.16
CA ALA A 163 -19.85 -18.58 6.31
C ALA A 163 -20.00 -17.17 5.71
N LEU A 164 -19.01 -16.28 5.91
CA LEU A 164 -19.05 -14.94 5.31
C LEU A 164 -18.80 -14.97 3.81
N GLN A 165 -17.93 -15.88 3.34
CA GLN A 165 -17.70 -16.08 1.92
C GLN A 165 -18.99 -16.51 1.20
N GLU A 166 -19.77 -17.40 1.81
CA GLU A 166 -21.07 -17.84 1.30
C GLU A 166 -22.10 -16.71 1.34
N GLU A 167 -22.24 -16.03 2.48
CA GLU A 167 -23.21 -14.94 2.68
C GLU A 167 -23.05 -13.82 1.64
N TYR A 168 -21.82 -13.38 1.38
CA TYR A 168 -21.53 -12.31 0.44
C TYR A 168 -21.19 -12.79 -0.97
N GLN A 169 -21.29 -14.10 -1.24
CA GLN A 169 -21.03 -14.71 -2.55
C GLN A 169 -19.66 -14.28 -3.12
N LEU A 170 -18.63 -14.23 -2.27
CA LEU A 170 -17.33 -13.65 -2.64
C LEU A 170 -16.57 -14.49 -3.69
N ASN A 171 -16.91 -15.77 -3.83
CA ASN A 171 -16.28 -16.70 -4.79
C ASN A 171 -14.73 -16.63 -4.75
N LEU A 172 -14.16 -16.59 -3.53
CA LEU A 172 -12.71 -16.48 -3.36
C LEU A 172 -12.00 -17.73 -3.90
N PRO A 173 -10.83 -17.57 -4.55
CA PRO A 173 -10.02 -18.71 -4.99
C PRO A 173 -9.50 -19.51 -3.79
N GLU A 174 -9.19 -20.77 -4.03
CA GLU A 174 -8.45 -21.57 -3.05
C GLU A 174 -7.00 -21.09 -2.97
N TYR A 175 -6.57 -20.72 -1.76
CA TYR A 175 -5.19 -20.38 -1.48
C TYR A 175 -4.30 -21.63 -1.50
N PRO A 176 -3.20 -21.65 -2.25
CA PRO A 176 -2.34 -22.83 -2.36
C PRO A 176 -1.59 -23.11 -1.05
N GLY A 177 -1.66 -24.34 -0.56
CA GLY A 177 -0.91 -24.78 0.62
C GLY A 177 -1.11 -23.86 1.84
N THR A 178 -0.01 -23.31 2.35
CA THR A 178 0.02 -22.37 3.48
C THR A 178 0.18 -20.90 3.06
N GLU A 179 0.06 -20.60 1.77
CA GLU A 179 0.18 -19.22 1.28
C GLU A 179 -0.95 -18.34 1.79
N CYS A 180 -0.67 -17.04 1.88
CA CYS A 180 -1.61 -16.01 2.35
C CYS A 180 -1.97 -14.97 1.28
N TYR A 181 -1.62 -15.22 0.02
CA TYR A 181 -1.86 -14.39 -1.17
C TYR A 181 -2.12 -15.23 -2.42
#